data_AF-A0A4Q3BEK7-F1
#
_entry.id   AF-A0A4Q3BEK7-F1
#
_cell.length_a   1.000
_cell.length_b   1.000
_cell.length_c   1.000
_cell.angle_alpha   90.00
_cell.angle_beta   90.00
_cell.angle_gamma   90.00
#
_symmetry.space_group_name_H-M   'P 1'
#
loop_
_entity.id
_entity.type
_entity.pdbx_description
1 polymer ?
#
loop_
_entity_poly.entity_id
_entity_poly.type
_entity_poly.pdbx_seq_one_letter_code
_entity_poly.pdbx_strand_id
1 'polypeptide(L)'
;MNYLNATLIFSTNFAADSHSCMISLFKVFNPLNVLWLAILTFLLRVGYLIEAPDKLQFIFVEPFARLLVPVSYEYAFSPGVNVFLAGLIVIGQALLLNYLVNFYNLLGRSTFLPALMYVTLTSLFAPFMTMSAPLICNFLLIWMLFKLFSFYKSDDAKSTAYDLGMIVAIGSIIYFPYIYLFLSIWIALVIFKPINWRELLSGVLGYATIFFFFAVFYYLNNKLGSFYHIWAPLASKFPNSININYSKAAKIRKILNDNIALGLPGVSVAVLNDSGLWVGAAGFSKIENNTPMMPCNLQYSQSVAKTYMAVAILQLKEQGKINLDEKITKYLPQEITKKVTGAEKMTVRMLLNHTSGVAEYNDKPAYVTYLLEHPLHKFKPTDYLDFVDGAPLQFEPGEKYLYTNTNYELLAMICHEITGDQAKFVRENIFKKLNLQNSYYYDDENYLGKTALVNSYWDRYSNGILENCSKMQKINVASMIGDDGIIATPADYTKFLKGLFENKLLQPQTREEMLYFEKYDKEKEYGYGLGISSELHKGFRKYGHSGGGIGSGCYLGYFPHNKTYFFIAINLGTSVYSPLFKDTEKMIDDLFDAFAE
;
A
#
# COMPACT_ATOMS: atom_id res chain seq x y z
N MET A 1 20.77 -10.85 2.50
CA MET A 1 22.11 -11.49 2.37
C MET A 1 22.33 -12.69 3.30
N ASN A 2 21.55 -12.89 4.37
CA ASN A 2 21.80 -14.01 5.31
C ASN A 2 21.17 -15.37 4.93
N TYR A 3 20.22 -15.43 3.98
CA TYR A 3 19.67 -16.71 3.52
C TYR A 3 20.65 -17.52 2.66
N LEU A 4 21.51 -16.87 1.86
CA LEU A 4 22.53 -17.57 1.07
C LEU A 4 23.64 -18.14 1.95
N ASN A 5 24.03 -17.45 3.02
CA ASN A 5 25.14 -17.88 3.86
C ASN A 5 24.77 -19.04 4.80
N ALA A 6 23.54 -19.15 5.31
CA ALA A 6 23.15 -20.29 6.13
C ALA A 6 23.05 -21.60 5.31
N THR A 7 22.59 -21.52 4.06
CA THR A 7 22.57 -22.66 3.14
C THR A 7 23.98 -23.01 2.65
N LEU A 8 24.86 -22.02 2.48
CA LEU A 8 26.27 -22.25 2.11
C LEU A 8 27.10 -22.85 3.27
N ILE A 9 26.87 -22.45 4.52
CA ILE A 9 27.67 -22.92 5.67
C ILE A 9 27.34 -24.36 6.07
N PHE A 10 26.09 -24.83 5.87
CA PHE A 10 25.76 -26.25 5.99
C PHE A 10 26.27 -27.10 4.82
N SER A 11 26.63 -26.47 3.69
CA SER A 11 27.16 -27.16 2.51
C SER A 11 28.68 -27.31 2.49
N THR A 12 29.45 -26.66 3.38
CA THR A 12 30.91 -26.66 3.28
C THR A 12 31.63 -27.64 4.19
N ASN A 13 31.01 -28.14 5.27
CA ASN A 13 31.71 -28.98 6.26
C ASN A 13 31.30 -30.47 6.27
N PHE A 14 30.46 -30.93 5.32
CA PHE A 14 30.05 -32.34 5.20
C PHE A 14 30.12 -32.90 3.75
N ALA A 15 30.76 -32.19 2.83
CA ALA A 15 30.35 -32.18 1.43
C ALA A 15 31.37 -32.66 0.37
N ALA A 16 32.54 -33.18 0.74
CA ALA A 16 33.48 -33.68 -0.26
C ALA A 16 33.14 -35.10 -0.78
N ASP A 17 32.67 -36.01 0.08
CA ASP A 17 32.42 -37.42 -0.31
C ASP A 17 30.93 -37.79 -0.50
N SER A 18 30.00 -37.06 0.13
CA SER A 18 28.56 -37.38 0.13
C SER A 18 27.81 -36.90 -1.13
N HIS A 19 28.29 -35.86 -1.81
CA HIS A 19 27.67 -35.30 -3.02
C HIS A 19 27.73 -36.24 -4.23
N SER A 20 28.77 -37.08 -4.33
CA SER A 20 28.89 -38.05 -5.43
C SER A 20 27.93 -39.25 -5.28
N CYS A 21 27.54 -39.56 -4.05
CA CYS A 21 26.71 -40.72 -3.70
C CYS A 21 25.21 -40.46 -3.94
N MET A 22 24.69 -39.27 -3.59
CA MET A 22 23.26 -38.97 -3.78
C MET A 22 22.90 -38.78 -5.27
N ILE A 23 23.74 -38.09 -6.04
CA ILE A 23 23.49 -37.90 -7.48
C ILE A 23 23.60 -39.22 -8.24
N SER A 24 24.49 -40.13 -7.83
CA SER A 24 24.64 -41.44 -8.48
C SER A 24 23.41 -42.35 -8.26
N LEU A 25 22.75 -42.26 -7.10
CA LEU A 25 21.48 -42.97 -6.82
C LEU A 25 20.36 -42.57 -7.81
N PHE A 26 20.20 -41.29 -8.10
CA PHE A 26 19.14 -40.78 -8.98
C PHE A 26 19.43 -40.95 -10.47
N LYS A 27 20.68 -41.26 -10.86
CA LYS A 27 21.03 -41.60 -12.25
C LYS A 27 20.39 -42.91 -12.70
N VAL A 28 20.11 -43.82 -11.77
CA VAL A 28 19.46 -45.11 -12.05
C VAL A 28 17.94 -44.96 -11.93
N PHE A 29 17.19 -45.56 -12.86
CA PHE A 29 15.73 -45.58 -12.79
C PHE A 29 15.24 -46.64 -11.80
N ASN A 30 15.25 -46.33 -10.50
CA ASN A 30 14.79 -47.21 -9.43
C ASN A 30 13.58 -46.57 -8.72
N PRO A 31 12.42 -47.26 -8.62
CA PRO A 31 11.24 -46.75 -7.89
C PRO A 31 11.50 -46.39 -6.43
N LEU A 32 12.49 -47.03 -5.77
CA LEU A 32 12.90 -46.67 -4.40
C LEU A 32 13.45 -45.23 -4.30
N ASN A 33 13.89 -44.64 -5.41
CA ASN A 33 14.34 -43.24 -5.46
C ASN A 33 13.21 -42.25 -5.17
N VAL A 34 11.94 -42.65 -5.28
CA VAL A 34 10.79 -41.83 -4.85
C VAL A 34 10.81 -41.60 -3.34
N LEU A 35 11.22 -42.60 -2.56
CA LEU A 35 11.36 -42.46 -1.11
C LEU A 35 12.48 -41.48 -0.76
N TRP A 36 13.63 -41.60 -1.43
CA TRP A 36 14.73 -40.65 -1.28
C TRP A 36 14.36 -39.23 -1.69
N LEU A 37 13.53 -39.08 -2.73
CA LEU A 37 13.02 -37.79 -3.18
C LEU A 37 12.10 -37.16 -2.11
N ALA A 38 11.25 -37.96 -1.47
CA ALA A 38 10.38 -37.49 -0.38
C ALA A 38 11.20 -37.04 0.84
N ILE A 39 12.20 -37.84 1.25
CA ILE A 39 13.12 -37.50 2.35
C ILE A 39 13.84 -36.18 2.04
N LEU A 40 14.39 -36.05 0.83
CA LEU A 40 15.09 -34.83 0.43
C LEU A 40 14.15 -33.62 0.39
N THR A 41 12.95 -33.77 -0.15
CA THR A 41 11.94 -32.68 -0.18
C THR A 41 11.61 -32.21 1.22
N PHE A 42 11.48 -33.12 2.18
CA PHE A 42 11.26 -32.78 3.58
C PHE A 42 12.46 -32.05 4.17
N LEU A 43 13.68 -32.57 4.00
CA LEU A 43 14.91 -31.96 4.52
C LEU A 43 15.10 -30.51 4.02
N LEU A 44 14.85 -30.27 2.74
CA LEU A 44 14.93 -28.93 2.13
C LEU A 44 13.87 -27.95 2.67
N ARG A 45 12.84 -28.44 3.36
CA ARG A 45 11.76 -27.65 3.95
C ARG A 45 11.88 -27.49 5.46
N VAL A 46 12.77 -28.23 6.14
CA VAL A 46 12.95 -28.17 7.60
C VAL A 46 13.27 -26.76 8.07
N GLY A 47 14.17 -26.04 7.40
CA GLY A 47 14.48 -24.65 7.76
C GLY A 47 13.26 -23.72 7.67
N TYR A 48 12.42 -23.93 6.66
CA TYR A 48 11.18 -23.17 6.49
C TYR A 48 10.07 -23.57 7.48
N LEU A 49 10.08 -24.81 7.98
CA LEU A 49 9.18 -25.28 9.03
C LEU A 49 9.58 -24.77 10.42
N ILE A 50 10.88 -24.62 10.69
CA ILE A 50 11.42 -24.11 11.95
C ILE A 50 11.22 -22.59 12.06
N GLU A 51 11.47 -21.85 10.97
CA GLU A 51 11.24 -20.40 10.89
C GLU A 51 9.89 -20.05 10.24
N ALA A 52 8.88 -20.92 10.37
CA ALA A 52 7.59 -20.69 9.74
C ALA A 52 6.96 -19.39 10.30
N PRO A 53 6.59 -18.42 9.43
CA PRO A 53 5.94 -17.20 9.91
C PRO A 53 4.59 -17.55 10.52
N ASP A 54 4.21 -16.83 11.59
CA ASP A 54 2.92 -17.03 12.31
C ASP A 54 1.69 -16.93 11.38
N LYS A 55 1.85 -16.26 10.22
CA LYS A 55 0.85 -16.14 9.16
C LYS A 55 1.51 -16.22 7.78
N LEU A 56 1.02 -17.12 6.94
CA LEU A 56 1.41 -17.20 5.53
C LEU A 56 0.64 -16.14 4.75
N GLN A 57 1.33 -15.07 4.33
CA GLN A 57 0.77 -14.15 3.35
C GLN A 57 0.77 -14.86 1.99
N PHE A 58 -0.41 -15.15 1.45
CA PHE A 58 -0.56 -15.60 0.08
C PHE A 58 -0.29 -14.39 -0.83
N ILE A 59 1.00 -14.15 -1.12
CA ILE A 59 1.49 -12.92 -1.75
C ILE A 59 0.88 -12.68 -3.15
N PHE A 60 0.30 -13.69 -3.80
CA PHE A 60 -0.50 -13.50 -5.01
C PHE A 60 -1.60 -14.55 -5.10
N VAL A 61 -2.75 -14.27 -4.48
CA VAL A 61 -4.02 -14.62 -5.13
C VAL A 61 -4.47 -13.32 -5.75
N GLU A 62 -4.24 -13.17 -7.05
CA GLU A 62 -4.80 -12.03 -7.76
C GLU A 62 -6.31 -11.93 -7.52
N PRO A 63 -6.88 -10.71 -7.54
CA PRO A 63 -8.28 -10.47 -7.24
C PRO A 63 -9.28 -11.39 -7.97
N PHE A 64 -8.87 -12.01 -9.08
CA PHE A 64 -9.66 -12.90 -9.92
C PHE A 64 -10.04 -14.23 -9.28
N ALA A 65 -9.09 -14.91 -8.60
CA ALA A 65 -9.37 -16.21 -7.95
C ALA A 65 -10.33 -16.06 -6.76
N ARG A 66 -10.27 -14.93 -6.05
CA ARG A 66 -11.21 -14.60 -4.96
C ARG A 66 -12.64 -14.36 -5.45
N LEU A 67 -12.81 -14.01 -6.72
CA LEU A 67 -14.13 -13.71 -7.30
C LEU A 67 -14.86 -14.96 -7.80
N LEU A 68 -14.11 -16.00 -8.18
CA LEU A 68 -14.66 -17.29 -8.63
C LEU A 68 -14.95 -18.25 -7.48
N VAL A 69 -14.10 -18.24 -6.45
CA VAL A 69 -14.27 -19.06 -5.24
C VAL A 69 -14.03 -18.17 -4.03
N PRO A 70 -15.10 -17.67 -3.37
CA PRO A 70 -14.98 -16.82 -2.18
C PRO A 70 -14.65 -17.70 -0.98
N VAL A 71 -13.43 -18.24 -0.94
CA VAL A 71 -12.94 -19.04 0.18
C VAL A 71 -11.68 -18.37 0.72
N SER A 72 -11.69 -18.10 2.01
CA SER A 72 -10.57 -17.57 2.80
C SER A 72 -9.51 -18.66 3.02
N TYR A 73 -8.84 -19.07 1.94
CA TYR A 73 -7.76 -20.08 1.98
C TYR A 73 -6.57 -19.69 2.87
N GLU A 74 -6.45 -18.40 3.19
CA GLU A 74 -5.39 -17.82 4.04
C GLU A 74 -5.41 -18.37 5.48
N TYR A 75 -6.51 -19.00 5.90
CA TYR A 75 -6.67 -19.60 7.23
C TYR A 75 -7.05 -21.09 7.19
N ALA A 76 -7.12 -21.72 6.01
CA ALA A 76 -7.61 -23.08 5.88
C ALA A 76 -6.67 -24.14 6.51
N PHE A 77 -5.37 -23.84 6.60
CA PHE A 77 -4.35 -24.73 7.12
C PHE A 77 -3.36 -23.98 8.00
N SER A 78 -2.85 -24.65 9.05
CA SER A 78 -1.71 -24.12 9.82
C SER A 78 -0.47 -23.98 8.92
N PRO A 79 0.48 -23.08 9.25
CA PRO A 79 1.69 -22.89 8.44
C PRO A 79 2.45 -24.19 8.15
N GLY A 80 2.58 -25.07 9.16
CA GLY A 80 3.20 -26.39 8.99
C GLY A 80 2.45 -27.32 8.03
N VAL A 81 1.12 -27.38 8.13
CA VAL A 81 0.29 -28.20 7.23
C VAL A 81 0.36 -27.67 5.80
N ASN A 82 0.37 -26.35 5.62
CA ASN A 82 0.50 -25.72 4.32
C ASN A 82 1.82 -26.07 3.63
N VAL A 83 2.95 -25.94 4.34
CA VAL A 83 4.29 -26.27 3.83
C VAL A 83 4.40 -27.75 3.51
N PHE A 84 3.77 -28.61 4.32
CA PHE A 84 3.70 -30.05 4.08
C PHE A 84 2.89 -30.39 2.81
N LEU A 85 1.69 -29.84 2.66
CA LEU A 85 0.85 -30.04 1.47
C LEU A 85 1.53 -29.51 0.20
N ALA A 86 2.19 -28.35 0.28
CA ALA A 86 3.00 -27.82 -0.81
C ALA A 86 4.16 -28.77 -1.18
N GLY A 87 4.75 -29.43 -0.18
CA GLY A 87 5.77 -30.47 -0.39
C GLY A 87 5.24 -31.68 -1.16
N LEU A 88 4.05 -32.17 -0.80
CA LEU A 88 3.40 -33.26 -1.53
C LEU A 88 3.11 -32.88 -2.99
N ILE A 89 2.66 -31.65 -3.22
CA ILE A 89 2.44 -31.12 -4.58
C ILE A 89 3.76 -31.08 -5.37
N VAL A 90 4.84 -30.55 -4.78
CA VAL A 90 6.15 -30.50 -5.44
C VAL A 90 6.66 -31.89 -5.79
N ILE A 91 6.47 -32.89 -4.91
CA ILE A 91 6.81 -34.29 -5.23
C ILE A 91 6.00 -34.79 -6.42
N GLY A 92 4.68 -34.58 -6.42
CA GLY A 92 3.82 -34.96 -7.54
C GLY A 92 4.27 -34.32 -8.86
N GLN A 93 4.60 -33.03 -8.84
CA GLN A 93 5.10 -32.30 -10.00
C GLN A 93 6.48 -32.80 -10.46
N ALA A 94 7.38 -33.10 -9.52
CA ALA A 94 8.70 -33.66 -9.83
C ALA A 94 8.57 -34.99 -10.58
N LEU A 95 7.66 -35.86 -10.13
CA LEU A 95 7.41 -37.16 -10.75
C LEU A 95 6.76 -37.01 -12.14
N LEU A 96 5.81 -36.08 -12.30
CA LEU A 96 5.21 -35.79 -13.61
C LEU A 96 6.24 -35.26 -14.61
N LEU A 97 7.11 -34.32 -14.18
CA LEU A 97 8.17 -33.81 -15.03
C LEU A 97 9.18 -34.91 -15.39
N ASN A 98 9.53 -35.76 -14.43
CA ASN A 98 10.44 -36.89 -14.67
C ASN A 98 9.86 -37.90 -15.65
N TYR A 99 8.56 -38.20 -15.52
CA TYR A 99 7.84 -39.01 -16.48
C TYR A 99 7.88 -38.40 -17.87
N LEU A 100 7.59 -37.11 -18.01
CA LEU A 100 7.65 -36.37 -19.27
C LEU A 100 9.04 -36.49 -19.92
N VAL A 101 10.10 -36.22 -19.16
CA VAL A 101 11.49 -36.27 -19.66
C VAL A 101 11.86 -37.65 -20.17
N ASN A 102 11.47 -38.71 -19.45
CA ASN A 102 11.72 -40.09 -19.85
C ASN A 102 10.84 -40.51 -21.04
N PHE A 103 9.58 -40.11 -21.08
CA PHE A 103 8.63 -40.43 -22.16
C PHE A 103 9.07 -39.86 -23.51
N TYR A 104 9.60 -38.64 -23.52
CA TYR A 104 10.17 -38.01 -24.72
C TYR A 104 11.66 -38.33 -24.92
N ASN A 105 12.27 -39.15 -24.04
CA ASN A 105 13.67 -39.54 -24.05
C ASN A 105 14.66 -38.34 -24.16
N LEU A 106 14.39 -37.24 -23.46
CA LEU A 106 15.16 -36.00 -23.60
C LEU A 106 16.61 -36.11 -23.08
N LEU A 107 16.90 -37.11 -22.24
CA LEU A 107 18.23 -37.34 -21.65
C LEU A 107 18.94 -38.60 -22.22
N GLY A 108 18.36 -39.22 -23.25
CA GLY A 108 18.91 -40.42 -23.90
C GLY A 108 18.83 -41.73 -23.08
N ARG A 109 18.47 -41.65 -21.79
CA ARG A 109 18.22 -42.79 -20.90
C ARG A 109 17.22 -42.44 -19.81
N SER A 110 16.48 -43.45 -19.34
CA SER A 110 15.56 -43.29 -18.20
C SER A 110 16.31 -43.01 -16.91
N THR A 111 15.90 -41.97 -16.19
CA THR A 111 16.55 -41.54 -14.93
C THR A 111 15.54 -40.87 -13.99
N PHE A 112 15.90 -40.70 -12.72
CA PHE A 112 15.18 -39.85 -11.75
C PHE A 112 15.85 -38.49 -11.53
N LEU A 113 16.93 -38.19 -12.29
CA LEU A 113 17.67 -36.94 -12.17
C LEU A 113 16.79 -35.69 -12.41
N PRO A 114 15.87 -35.65 -13.38
CA PRO A 114 14.92 -34.53 -13.52
C PRO A 114 14.08 -34.26 -12.27
N ALA A 115 13.57 -35.31 -11.61
CA ALA A 115 12.81 -35.15 -10.37
C ALA A 115 13.67 -34.55 -9.26
N LEU A 116 14.91 -35.03 -9.11
CA LEU A 116 15.87 -34.49 -8.13
C LEU A 116 16.15 -33.01 -8.40
N MET A 117 16.52 -32.66 -9.63
CA MET A 117 16.79 -31.28 -10.03
C MET A 117 15.59 -30.39 -9.75
N TYR A 118 14.38 -30.84 -10.10
CA TYR A 118 13.16 -30.09 -9.89
C TYR A 118 12.92 -29.78 -8.40
N VAL A 119 13.03 -30.77 -7.51
CA VAL A 119 12.86 -30.57 -6.06
C VAL A 119 13.90 -29.61 -5.52
N THR A 120 15.16 -29.75 -5.91
CA THR A 120 16.23 -28.85 -5.46
C THR A 120 16.04 -27.42 -5.96
N LEU A 121 15.68 -27.23 -7.23
CA LEU A 121 15.47 -25.91 -7.81
C LEU A 121 14.26 -25.21 -7.19
N THR A 122 13.14 -25.93 -7.07
CA THR A 122 11.92 -25.36 -6.46
C THR A 122 12.12 -24.96 -5.01
N SER A 123 12.98 -25.65 -4.25
CA SER A 123 13.29 -25.26 -2.87
C SER A 123 14.01 -23.90 -2.74
N LEU A 124 14.60 -23.38 -3.83
CA LEU A 124 15.23 -22.06 -3.84
C LEU A 124 14.22 -20.91 -4.02
N PHE A 125 12.98 -21.23 -4.39
CA PHE A 125 11.95 -20.24 -4.69
C PHE A 125 10.84 -20.26 -3.65
N ALA A 126 10.69 -19.16 -2.91
CA ALA A 126 9.68 -19.03 -1.85
C ALA A 126 8.25 -19.43 -2.26
N PRO A 127 7.73 -19.11 -3.47
CA PRO A 127 6.38 -19.52 -3.87
C PRO A 127 6.17 -21.03 -3.95
N PHE A 128 7.22 -21.84 -4.06
CA PHE A 128 7.12 -23.31 -4.12
C PHE A 128 7.22 -23.95 -2.73
N MET A 129 7.61 -23.18 -1.71
CA MET A 129 7.71 -23.65 -0.33
C MET A 129 6.35 -23.70 0.37
N THR A 130 5.36 -22.98 -0.14
CA THR A 130 4.01 -22.86 0.41
C THR A 130 2.96 -23.02 -0.68
N MET A 131 1.70 -23.22 -0.29
CA MET A 131 0.58 -23.22 -1.24
C MET A 131 0.48 -21.84 -1.89
N SER A 132 0.68 -21.76 -3.20
CA SER A 132 0.67 -20.50 -3.93
C SER A 132 0.08 -20.67 -5.34
N ALA A 133 -0.40 -19.57 -5.94
CA ALA A 133 -0.88 -19.59 -7.32
C ALA A 133 0.19 -20.06 -8.33
N PRO A 134 1.47 -19.63 -8.23
CA PRO A 134 2.54 -20.20 -9.06
C PRO A 134 2.72 -21.71 -8.90
N LEU A 135 2.67 -22.24 -7.67
CA LEU A 135 2.78 -23.68 -7.42
C LEU A 135 1.62 -24.45 -8.08
N ILE A 136 0.39 -23.94 -7.98
CA ILE A 136 -0.79 -24.55 -8.60
C ILE A 136 -0.69 -24.49 -10.12
N CYS A 137 -0.36 -23.32 -10.68
CA CYS A 137 -0.19 -23.12 -12.12
C CYS A 137 0.92 -23.98 -12.72
N ASN A 138 1.87 -24.43 -11.89
CA ASN A 138 2.95 -25.26 -12.39
C ASN A 138 2.48 -26.65 -12.89
N PHE A 139 1.35 -27.17 -12.42
CA PHE A 139 0.72 -28.35 -13.06
C PHE A 139 0.31 -28.06 -14.51
N LEU A 140 -0.28 -26.88 -14.75
CA LEU A 140 -0.63 -26.43 -16.10
C LEU A 140 0.63 -26.28 -16.94
N LEU A 141 1.74 -25.77 -16.37
CA LEU A 141 3.01 -25.65 -17.08
C LEU A 141 3.56 -27.02 -17.50
N ILE A 142 3.58 -28.01 -16.61
CA ILE A 142 4.05 -29.37 -16.94
C ILE A 142 3.15 -30.00 -18.01
N TRP A 143 1.83 -29.81 -17.91
CA TRP A 143 0.89 -30.28 -18.92
C TRP A 143 1.09 -29.59 -20.28
N MET A 144 1.33 -28.27 -20.25
CA MET A 144 1.64 -27.47 -21.43
C MET A 144 2.93 -27.97 -22.10
N LEU A 145 4.00 -28.24 -21.34
CA LEU A 145 5.23 -28.84 -21.87
C LEU A 145 4.98 -30.19 -22.54
N PHE A 146 4.11 -31.02 -21.96
CA PHE A 146 3.78 -32.32 -22.55
C PHE A 146 3.13 -32.16 -23.94
N LYS A 147 2.22 -31.18 -24.10
CA LYS A 147 1.59 -30.85 -25.38
C LYS A 147 2.53 -30.11 -26.34
N LEU A 148 3.44 -29.28 -25.85
CA LEU A 148 4.43 -28.62 -26.70
C LEU A 148 5.37 -29.63 -27.36
N PHE A 149 5.85 -30.63 -26.60
CA PHE A 149 6.69 -31.69 -27.16
C PHE A 149 5.93 -32.64 -28.09
N SER A 150 4.59 -32.72 -28.00
CA SER A 150 3.81 -33.53 -28.94
C SER A 150 3.76 -32.91 -30.34
N PHE A 151 4.13 -31.64 -30.53
CA PHE A 151 4.29 -31.06 -31.87
C PHE A 151 5.31 -31.80 -32.74
N TYR A 152 6.31 -32.42 -32.11
CA TYR A 152 7.28 -33.26 -32.80
C TYR A 152 6.66 -34.52 -33.43
N LYS A 153 5.57 -35.03 -32.84
CA LYS A 153 4.95 -36.32 -33.21
C LYS A 153 3.55 -36.21 -33.81
N SER A 154 2.91 -35.05 -33.73
CA SER A 154 1.49 -34.86 -34.08
C SER A 154 1.32 -34.15 -35.42
N ASP A 155 0.46 -34.68 -36.28
CA ASP A 155 0.05 -34.04 -37.53
C ASP A 155 -0.96 -32.90 -37.28
N ASP A 156 -1.66 -32.91 -36.14
CA ASP A 156 -2.69 -31.93 -35.80
C ASP A 156 -2.17 -30.80 -34.89
N ALA A 157 -1.36 -29.93 -35.49
CA ALA A 157 -0.80 -28.77 -34.79
C ALA A 157 -1.86 -27.71 -34.43
N LYS A 158 -2.96 -27.62 -35.20
CA LYS A 158 -4.02 -26.62 -34.95
C LYS A 158 -4.79 -26.92 -33.68
N SER A 159 -5.23 -28.17 -33.52
CA SER A 159 -5.93 -28.60 -32.30
C SER A 159 -5.03 -28.48 -31.07
N THR A 160 -3.77 -28.90 -31.22
CA THR A 160 -2.79 -28.79 -30.12
C THR A 160 -2.51 -27.33 -29.74
N ALA A 161 -2.36 -26.42 -30.71
CA ALA A 161 -2.19 -24.99 -30.45
C ALA A 161 -3.42 -24.38 -29.78
N TYR A 162 -4.62 -24.77 -30.19
CA TYR A 162 -5.88 -24.34 -29.57
C TYR A 162 -5.96 -24.77 -28.10
N ASP A 163 -5.66 -26.04 -27.80
CA ASP A 163 -5.60 -26.56 -26.43
C ASP A 163 -4.58 -25.80 -25.56
N LEU A 164 -3.39 -25.54 -26.10
CA LEU A 164 -2.36 -24.77 -25.42
C LEU A 164 -2.83 -23.34 -25.12
N GLY A 165 -3.56 -22.71 -26.06
CA GLY A 165 -4.21 -21.41 -25.85
C GLY A 165 -5.19 -21.42 -24.69
N MET A 166 -6.04 -22.46 -24.60
CA MET A 166 -6.96 -22.62 -23.46
C MET A 166 -6.22 -22.81 -22.13
N ILE A 167 -5.14 -23.61 -22.11
CA ILE A 167 -4.31 -23.81 -20.91
C ILE A 167 -3.72 -22.48 -20.43
N VAL A 168 -3.19 -21.66 -21.36
CA VAL A 168 -2.66 -20.34 -21.02
C VAL A 168 -3.75 -19.41 -20.47
N ALA A 169 -4.97 -19.46 -21.01
CA ALA A 169 -6.08 -18.67 -20.48
C ALA A 169 -6.47 -19.10 -19.06
N ILE A 170 -6.61 -20.40 -18.81
CA ILE A 170 -6.91 -20.92 -17.47
C ILE A 170 -5.79 -20.54 -16.48
N GLY A 171 -4.53 -20.68 -16.89
CA GLY A 171 -3.39 -20.24 -16.08
C GLY A 171 -3.41 -18.74 -15.80
N SER A 172 -3.78 -17.92 -16.78
CA SER A 172 -3.89 -16.45 -16.62
C SER A 172 -5.01 -16.03 -15.67
N ILE A 173 -6.07 -16.84 -15.54
CA ILE A 173 -7.14 -16.61 -14.56
C ILE A 173 -6.65 -16.89 -13.13
N ILE A 174 -5.80 -17.90 -12.96
CA ILE A 174 -5.24 -18.28 -11.65
C ILE A 174 -4.06 -17.38 -11.26
N TYR A 175 -3.22 -17.01 -12.24
CA TYR A 175 -2.02 -16.21 -12.09
C TYR A 175 -1.76 -15.42 -13.39
N PHE A 176 -2.13 -14.14 -13.46
CA PHE A 176 -2.07 -13.36 -14.71
C PHE A 176 -0.73 -13.36 -15.45
N PRO A 177 0.45 -13.33 -14.79
CA PRO A 177 1.73 -13.42 -15.50
C PRO A 177 1.89 -14.70 -16.34
N TYR A 178 1.06 -15.72 -16.13
CA TYR A 178 1.01 -16.91 -16.97
C TYR A 178 0.69 -16.60 -18.45
N ILE A 179 0.09 -15.43 -18.75
CA ILE A 179 -0.16 -14.97 -20.12
C ILE A 179 1.12 -14.93 -20.98
N TYR A 180 2.29 -14.70 -20.38
CA TYR A 180 3.56 -14.66 -21.12
C TYR A 180 3.95 -16.01 -21.71
N LEU A 181 3.43 -17.11 -21.17
CA LEU A 181 3.66 -18.45 -21.73
C LEU A 181 3.00 -18.64 -23.08
N PHE A 182 2.11 -17.74 -23.49
CA PHE A 182 1.58 -17.71 -24.85
C PHE A 182 2.70 -17.61 -25.90
N LEU A 183 3.78 -16.87 -25.60
CA LEU A 183 4.94 -16.76 -26.48
C LEU A 183 5.63 -18.12 -26.69
N SER A 184 5.61 -19.00 -25.69
CA SER A 184 6.22 -20.34 -25.81
C SER A 184 5.51 -21.22 -26.84
N ILE A 185 4.19 -21.03 -27.04
CA ILE A 185 3.41 -21.72 -28.06
C ILE A 185 3.92 -21.33 -29.45
N TRP A 186 4.07 -20.02 -29.69
CA TRP A 186 4.57 -19.51 -30.97
C TRP A 186 6.02 -19.91 -31.23
N ILE A 187 6.88 -19.82 -30.22
CA ILE A 187 8.28 -20.26 -30.32
C ILE A 187 8.33 -21.75 -30.67
N ALA A 188 7.55 -22.60 -30.01
CA ALA A 188 7.51 -24.02 -30.30
C ALA A 188 7.00 -24.31 -31.71
N LEU A 189 5.95 -23.64 -32.17
CA LEU A 189 5.44 -23.78 -33.54
C LEU A 189 6.51 -23.40 -34.58
N VAL A 190 7.26 -22.31 -34.34
CA VAL A 190 8.34 -21.87 -35.24
C VAL A 190 9.52 -22.85 -35.25
N ILE A 191 9.85 -23.47 -34.12
CA ILE A 191 10.97 -24.41 -34.01
C ILE A 191 10.63 -25.77 -34.62
N PHE A 192 9.45 -26.31 -34.32
CA PHE A 192 9.11 -27.69 -34.68
C PHE A 192 8.41 -27.81 -36.03
N LYS A 193 7.84 -26.73 -36.57
CA LYS A 193 7.09 -26.73 -37.84
C LYS A 193 7.34 -25.47 -38.68
N PRO A 194 7.15 -25.54 -40.01
CA PRO A 194 7.11 -24.35 -40.85
C PRO A 194 5.99 -23.40 -40.42
N ILE A 195 6.22 -22.09 -40.52
CA ILE A 195 5.27 -21.07 -40.06
C ILE A 195 3.94 -21.17 -40.82
N ASN A 196 2.86 -21.41 -40.08
CA ASN A 196 1.49 -21.40 -40.59
C ASN A 196 0.63 -20.46 -39.74
N TRP A 197 0.14 -19.37 -40.36
CA TRP A 197 -0.66 -18.36 -39.64
C TRP A 197 -1.92 -18.94 -39.00
N ARG A 198 -2.49 -20.01 -39.58
CA ARG A 198 -3.70 -20.65 -39.02
C ARG A 198 -3.40 -21.33 -37.69
N GLU A 199 -2.22 -21.92 -37.54
CA GLU A 199 -1.79 -22.58 -36.30
C GLU A 199 -1.46 -21.56 -35.21
N LEU A 200 -0.83 -20.43 -35.59
CA LEU A 200 -0.63 -19.30 -34.68
C LEU A 200 -1.96 -18.71 -34.18
N LEU A 201 -2.92 -18.55 -35.09
CA LEU A 201 -4.25 -18.05 -34.76
C LEU A 201 -5.05 -19.05 -33.92
N SER A 202 -4.88 -20.37 -34.12
CA SER A 202 -5.55 -21.38 -33.31
C SER A 202 -5.27 -21.22 -31.81
N GLY A 203 -4.03 -20.90 -31.43
CA GLY A 203 -3.72 -20.59 -30.02
C GLY A 203 -4.47 -19.37 -29.49
N VAL A 204 -4.61 -18.33 -30.32
CA VAL A 204 -5.33 -17.10 -29.92
C VAL A 204 -6.82 -17.39 -29.76
N LEU A 205 -7.38 -18.19 -30.67
CA LEU A 205 -8.77 -18.62 -30.59
C LEU A 205 -9.01 -19.45 -29.31
N GLY A 206 -8.11 -20.38 -28.98
CA GLY A 206 -8.21 -21.18 -27.75
C GLY A 206 -8.21 -20.30 -26.50
N TYR A 207 -7.31 -19.31 -26.44
CA TYR A 207 -7.27 -18.35 -25.34
C TYR A 207 -8.55 -17.50 -25.26
N ALA A 208 -8.99 -16.97 -26.40
CA ALA A 208 -10.19 -16.14 -26.51
C ALA A 208 -11.45 -16.90 -26.11
N THR A 209 -11.56 -18.20 -26.41
CA THR A 209 -12.71 -19.03 -26.04
C THR A 209 -12.96 -19.03 -24.53
N ILE A 210 -11.92 -19.22 -23.71
CA ILE A 210 -12.07 -19.22 -22.25
C ILE A 210 -12.53 -17.85 -21.75
N PHE A 211 -11.89 -16.77 -22.21
CA PHE A 211 -12.28 -15.41 -21.81
C PHE A 211 -13.63 -14.96 -22.37
N PHE A 212 -14.08 -15.51 -23.50
CA PHE A 212 -15.42 -15.30 -24.04
C PHE A 212 -16.47 -15.89 -23.10
N PHE A 213 -16.34 -17.17 -22.71
CA PHE A 213 -17.25 -17.77 -21.75
C PHE A 213 -17.20 -17.06 -20.38
N PHE A 214 -16.02 -16.58 -19.99
CA PHE A 214 -15.87 -15.78 -18.78
C PHE A 214 -16.58 -14.43 -18.88
N ALA A 215 -16.47 -13.74 -20.02
CA ALA A 215 -17.19 -12.49 -20.27
C ALA A 215 -18.71 -12.70 -20.24
N VAL A 216 -19.19 -13.79 -20.85
CA VAL A 216 -20.61 -14.17 -20.80
C VAL A 216 -21.06 -14.42 -19.36
N PHE A 217 -20.25 -15.10 -18.54
CA PHE A 217 -20.55 -15.29 -17.12
C PHE A 217 -20.65 -13.94 -16.37
N TYR A 218 -19.73 -13.01 -16.59
CA TYR A 218 -19.79 -11.67 -15.96
C TYR A 218 -20.96 -10.84 -16.46
N TYR A 219 -21.31 -10.96 -17.74
CA TYR A 219 -22.48 -10.32 -18.34
C TYR A 219 -23.77 -10.82 -17.69
N LEU A 220 -23.95 -12.15 -17.59
CA LEU A 220 -25.13 -12.76 -16.95
C LEU A 220 -25.28 -12.40 -15.47
N ASN A 221 -24.20 -11.99 -14.81
CA ASN A 221 -24.19 -11.58 -13.40
C ASN A 221 -24.21 -10.04 -13.21
N ASN A 222 -24.47 -9.24 -14.25
CA ASN A 222 -24.43 -7.77 -14.20
C ASN A 222 -23.10 -7.18 -13.68
N LYS A 223 -21.98 -7.89 -13.89
CA LYS A 223 -20.64 -7.50 -13.43
C LYS A 223 -19.69 -7.16 -14.58
N LEU A 224 -20.20 -6.83 -15.77
CA LEU A 224 -19.37 -6.60 -16.96
C LEU A 224 -18.30 -5.52 -16.76
N GLY A 225 -18.56 -4.49 -15.95
CA GLY A 225 -17.54 -3.48 -15.57
C GLY A 225 -16.30 -4.11 -14.90
N SER A 226 -16.50 -5.10 -14.03
CA SER A 226 -15.41 -5.83 -13.37
C SER A 226 -14.61 -6.71 -14.33
N PHE A 227 -15.20 -7.15 -15.45
CA PHE A 227 -14.50 -7.92 -16.48
C PHE A 227 -13.40 -7.09 -17.16
N TYR A 228 -13.64 -5.81 -17.43
CA TYR A 228 -12.64 -4.93 -18.06
C TYR A 228 -11.43 -4.67 -17.15
N HIS A 229 -11.64 -4.64 -15.84
CA HIS A 229 -10.56 -4.49 -14.87
C HIS A 229 -9.58 -5.68 -14.85
N ILE A 230 -9.95 -6.84 -15.43
CA ILE A 230 -9.03 -7.98 -15.59
C ILE A 230 -7.78 -7.59 -16.38
N TRP A 231 -7.94 -6.72 -17.37
CA TRP A 231 -6.86 -6.34 -18.28
C TRP A 231 -6.08 -5.11 -17.82
N ALA A 232 -6.43 -4.51 -16.68
CA ALA A 232 -5.77 -3.32 -16.15
C ALA A 232 -4.24 -3.47 -15.97
N PRO A 233 -3.69 -4.63 -15.56
CA PRO A 233 -2.24 -4.81 -15.46
C PRO A 233 -1.49 -4.71 -16.80
N LEU A 234 -2.14 -4.99 -17.95
CA LEU A 234 -1.55 -4.79 -19.28
C LEU A 234 -1.59 -3.31 -19.72
N ALA A 235 -2.52 -2.52 -19.17
CA ALA A 235 -2.61 -1.09 -19.43
C ALA A 235 -1.66 -0.27 -18.54
N SER A 236 -1.25 -0.80 -17.39
CA SER A 236 -0.20 -0.22 -16.56
C SER A 236 1.19 -0.48 -17.16
N LYS A 237 2.02 0.56 -17.28
CA LYS A 237 3.44 0.38 -17.66
C LYS A 237 4.08 -0.60 -16.69
N PHE A 238 4.71 -1.66 -17.24
CA PHE A 238 5.49 -2.58 -16.44
C PHE A 238 6.53 -1.78 -15.63
N PRO A 239 6.59 -1.98 -14.30
CA PRO A 239 7.68 -1.38 -13.54
C PRO A 239 8.99 -1.95 -14.09
N ASN A 240 9.84 -1.09 -14.65
CA ASN A 240 11.15 -1.47 -15.22
C ASN A 240 12.12 -2.03 -14.15
N SER A 241 11.70 -2.04 -12.89
CA SER A 241 12.31 -2.78 -11.80
C SER A 241 11.27 -3.02 -10.70
N ILE A 242 11.12 -4.28 -10.28
CA ILE A 242 10.61 -4.59 -8.93
C ILE A 242 11.82 -5.06 -8.14
N ASN A 243 12.41 -4.13 -7.41
CA ASN A 243 13.44 -4.43 -6.43
C ASN A 243 13.12 -3.60 -5.19
N ILE A 244 12.28 -4.13 -4.30
CA ILE A 244 12.13 -3.53 -2.98
C ILE A 244 13.14 -4.18 -2.06
N ASN A 245 14.39 -3.75 -2.20
CA ASN A 245 15.44 -4.08 -1.25
C ASN A 245 15.65 -2.88 -0.33
N TYR A 246 14.58 -2.41 0.31
CA TYR A 246 14.76 -1.56 1.47
C TYR A 246 15.36 -2.44 2.56
N SER A 247 16.67 -2.32 2.79
CA SER A 247 17.45 -3.17 3.70
C SER A 247 16.84 -3.23 5.11
N LYS A 248 16.06 -2.22 5.48
CA LYS A 248 15.39 -2.11 6.78
C LYS A 248 13.92 -2.51 6.78
N ALA A 249 13.37 -3.05 5.67
CA ALA A 249 11.98 -3.50 5.61
C ALA A 249 11.67 -4.55 6.69
N ALA A 250 12.62 -5.44 6.99
CA ALA A 250 12.48 -6.41 8.08
C ALA A 250 12.43 -5.73 9.47
N LYS A 251 13.31 -4.73 9.72
CA LYS A 251 13.33 -3.92 10.95
C LYS A 251 11.99 -3.20 11.14
N ILE A 252 11.49 -2.52 10.09
CA ILE A 252 10.20 -1.84 10.14
C ILE A 252 9.07 -2.84 10.41
N ARG A 253 8.98 -3.95 9.66
CA ARG A 253 7.94 -4.97 9.90
C ARG A 253 7.94 -5.49 11.34
N LYS A 254 9.12 -5.68 11.92
CA LYS A 254 9.24 -6.08 13.33
C LYS A 254 8.65 -5.01 14.25
N ILE A 255 9.03 -3.75 14.08
CA ILE A 255 8.49 -2.61 14.86
C ILE A 255 6.96 -2.58 14.78
N LEU A 256 6.38 -2.76 13.58
CA LEU A 256 4.93 -2.78 13.41
C LEU A 256 4.29 -3.96 14.16
N ASN A 257 4.81 -5.18 13.98
CA ASN A 257 4.24 -6.38 14.61
C ASN A 257 4.34 -6.34 16.14
N ASP A 258 5.46 -5.85 16.69
CA ASP A 258 5.65 -5.70 18.13
C ASP A 258 4.56 -4.77 18.72
N ASN A 259 4.19 -3.70 18.02
CA ASN A 259 3.17 -2.75 18.47
C ASN A 259 1.73 -3.26 18.33
N ILE A 260 1.46 -4.12 17.33
CA ILE A 260 0.18 -4.84 17.28
C ILE A 260 0.04 -5.78 18.48
N ALA A 261 1.13 -6.42 18.92
CA ALA A 261 1.12 -7.27 20.11
C ALA A 261 0.86 -6.48 21.42
N LEU A 262 1.14 -5.17 21.42
CA LEU A 262 0.88 -4.25 22.53
C LEU A 262 -0.55 -3.67 22.50
N GLY A 263 -1.38 -4.04 21.53
CA GLY A 263 -2.80 -3.67 21.48
C GLY A 263 -3.15 -2.58 20.46
N LEU A 264 -2.18 -2.09 19.68
CA LEU A 264 -2.47 -1.18 18.57
C LEU A 264 -3.38 -1.88 17.54
N PRO A 265 -4.53 -1.28 17.14
CA PRO A 265 -5.50 -1.96 16.29
C PRO A 265 -4.95 -2.23 14.89
N GLY A 266 -4.27 -1.24 14.30
CA GLY A 266 -3.72 -1.33 12.96
C GLY A 266 -2.79 -0.16 12.65
N VAL A 267 -1.77 -0.44 11.83
CA VAL A 267 -0.76 0.53 11.41
C VAL A 267 -0.39 0.32 9.95
N SER A 268 -0.16 1.41 9.23
CA SER A 268 0.40 1.38 7.88
C SER A 268 1.53 2.39 7.74
N VAL A 269 2.58 1.99 7.04
CA VAL A 269 3.78 2.79 6.81
C VAL A 269 4.15 2.76 5.35
N ALA A 270 4.46 3.92 4.75
CA ALA A 270 5.14 4.02 3.47
C ALA A 270 6.49 4.70 3.65
N VAL A 271 7.50 4.23 2.94
CA VAL A 271 8.84 4.83 2.85
C VAL A 271 9.20 4.91 1.38
N LEU A 272 9.55 6.10 0.91
CA LEU A 272 9.93 6.40 -0.46
C LEU A 272 11.27 7.12 -0.46
N ASN A 273 12.27 6.55 -1.11
CA ASN A 273 13.58 7.16 -1.31
C ASN A 273 14.15 6.74 -2.67
N ASP A 274 15.45 6.96 -2.90
CA ASP A 274 16.13 6.62 -4.15
C ASP A 274 16.11 5.10 -4.46
N SER A 275 15.85 4.25 -3.47
CA SER A 275 15.68 2.79 -3.65
C SER A 275 14.26 2.38 -4.05
N GLY A 276 13.33 3.34 -4.11
CA GLY A 276 11.92 3.12 -4.47
C GLY A 276 10.96 3.21 -3.29
N LEU A 277 9.71 2.82 -3.55
CA LEU A 277 8.63 2.80 -2.57
C LEU A 277 8.54 1.44 -1.89
N TRP A 278 8.58 1.44 -0.56
CA TRP A 278 8.16 0.32 0.27
C TRP A 278 6.92 0.72 1.06
N VAL A 279 5.93 -0.18 1.15
CA VAL A 279 4.75 0.00 2.00
C VAL A 279 4.55 -1.24 2.85
N GLY A 280 4.36 -1.04 4.14
CA GLY A 280 4.05 -2.06 5.13
C GLY A 280 2.74 -1.77 5.84
N ALA A 281 2.13 -2.82 6.36
CA ALA A 281 0.95 -2.74 7.19
C ALA A 281 0.94 -3.91 8.18
N ALA A 282 0.36 -3.69 9.36
CA ALA A 282 0.15 -4.70 10.38
C ALA A 282 -1.16 -4.44 11.13
N GLY A 283 -1.70 -5.48 11.77
CA GLY A 283 -2.96 -5.41 12.51
C GLY A 283 -4.18 -5.46 11.59
N PHE A 284 -5.24 -4.79 12.01
CA PHE A 284 -6.56 -4.82 11.39
C PHE A 284 -6.97 -3.45 10.88
N SER A 285 -7.44 -3.40 9.63
CA SER A 285 -8.17 -2.25 9.12
C SER A 285 -9.59 -2.19 9.70
N LYS A 286 -10.13 -3.34 10.13
CA LYS A 286 -11.42 -3.49 10.81
C LYS A 286 -11.35 -4.64 11.82
N ILE A 287 -11.42 -4.31 13.10
CA ILE A 287 -11.35 -5.25 14.23
C ILE A 287 -12.57 -6.20 14.24
N GLU A 288 -13.77 -5.70 13.93
CA GLU A 288 -15.02 -6.44 14.14
C GLU A 288 -15.12 -7.73 13.35
N ASN A 289 -14.45 -7.78 12.19
CA ASN A 289 -14.45 -8.92 11.29
C ASN A 289 -13.02 -9.43 11.00
N ASN A 290 -12.04 -9.02 11.81
CA ASN A 290 -10.63 -9.38 11.63
C ASN A 290 -10.09 -9.05 10.23
N THR A 291 -10.56 -7.97 9.58
CA THR A 291 -10.05 -7.58 8.26
C THR A 291 -8.62 -7.04 8.43
N PRO A 292 -7.62 -7.64 7.77
CA PRO A 292 -6.23 -7.19 7.91
C PRO A 292 -6.04 -5.75 7.41
N MET A 293 -5.09 -5.04 8.02
CA MET A 293 -4.57 -3.80 7.48
C MET A 293 -3.69 -4.14 6.27
N MET A 294 -3.95 -3.48 5.15
CA MET A 294 -3.30 -3.70 3.87
C MET A 294 -2.60 -2.42 3.38
N PRO A 295 -1.47 -2.52 2.66
CA PRO A 295 -0.76 -1.37 2.09
C PRO A 295 -1.60 -0.40 1.24
N CYS A 296 -2.70 -0.90 0.65
CA CYS A 296 -3.61 -0.12 -0.19
C CYS A 296 -4.80 0.48 0.57
N ASN A 297 -4.90 0.30 1.90
CA ASN A 297 -5.97 0.90 2.67
C ASN A 297 -5.83 2.43 2.69
N LEU A 298 -6.97 3.12 2.54
CA LEU A 298 -7.05 4.57 2.63
C LEU A 298 -6.99 4.99 4.11
N GLN A 299 -6.17 6.00 4.38
CA GLN A 299 -5.93 6.56 5.70
C GLN A 299 -6.40 8.03 5.71
N TYR A 300 -6.97 8.46 6.82
CA TYR A 300 -7.37 9.85 7.05
C TYR A 300 -6.14 10.74 7.20
N SER A 301 -6.14 11.91 6.57
CA SER A 301 -5.03 12.87 6.63
C SER A 301 -4.89 13.51 8.00
N GLN A 302 -6.00 13.68 8.73
CA GLN A 302 -6.01 14.57 9.90
C GLN A 302 -5.36 15.92 9.52
N SER A 303 -4.58 16.50 10.42
CA SER A 303 -3.85 17.75 10.18
C SER A 303 -2.79 17.72 9.08
N VAL A 304 -2.45 16.57 8.48
CA VAL A 304 -1.63 16.54 7.25
C VAL A 304 -2.34 17.27 6.10
N ALA A 305 -3.67 17.39 6.13
CA ALA A 305 -4.45 18.17 5.16
C ALA A 305 -4.01 19.65 5.08
N LYS A 306 -3.51 20.21 6.19
CA LYS A 306 -3.02 21.59 6.26
C LYS A 306 -1.90 21.84 5.25
N THR A 307 -0.99 20.89 5.07
CA THR A 307 0.07 20.99 4.08
C THR A 307 -0.48 21.01 2.65
N TYR A 308 -1.56 20.28 2.36
CA TYR A 308 -2.24 20.34 1.05
C TYR A 308 -2.90 21.71 0.84
N MET A 309 -3.62 22.22 1.85
CA MET A 309 -4.28 23.52 1.77
C MET A 309 -3.26 24.67 1.66
N ALA A 310 -2.15 24.61 2.39
CA ALA A 310 -1.06 25.57 2.27
C ALA A 310 -0.48 25.59 0.85
N VAL A 311 -0.25 24.43 0.24
CA VAL A 311 0.17 24.36 -1.17
C VAL A 311 -0.86 25.00 -2.09
N ALA A 312 -2.15 24.78 -1.88
CA ALA A 312 -3.20 25.40 -2.69
C ALA A 312 -3.17 26.94 -2.60
N ILE A 313 -3.04 27.49 -1.39
CA ILE A 313 -2.93 28.94 -1.15
C ILE A 313 -1.66 29.51 -1.78
N LEU A 314 -0.53 28.81 -1.67
CA LEU A 314 0.73 29.22 -2.28
C LEU A 314 0.68 29.14 -3.82
N GLN A 315 -0.06 28.21 -4.39
CA GLN A 315 -0.34 28.18 -5.84
C GLN A 315 -1.21 29.37 -6.26
N LEU A 316 -2.19 29.78 -5.46
CA LEU A 316 -2.96 31.01 -5.72
C LEU A 316 -2.07 32.25 -5.65
N LYS A 317 -1.05 32.26 -4.78
CA LYS A 317 -0.06 33.34 -4.72
C LYS A 317 0.76 33.40 -6.00
N GLU A 318 1.25 32.24 -6.47
CA GLU A 318 1.98 32.15 -7.73
C GLU A 318 1.14 32.59 -8.94
N GLN A 319 -0.18 32.38 -8.88
CA GLN A 319 -1.14 32.87 -9.88
C GLN A 319 -1.45 34.37 -9.74
N GLY A 320 -0.89 35.07 -8.75
CA GLY A 320 -1.17 36.48 -8.48
C GLY A 320 -2.59 36.75 -7.94
N LYS A 321 -3.31 35.71 -7.51
CA LYS A 321 -4.70 35.82 -7.02
C LYS A 321 -4.80 36.17 -5.55
N ILE A 322 -3.74 35.89 -4.78
CA ILE A 322 -3.66 36.20 -3.36
C ILE A 322 -2.28 36.78 -3.04
N ASN A 323 -2.25 37.75 -2.13
CA ASN A 323 -1.05 38.25 -1.48
C ASN A 323 -1.09 37.80 -0.02
N LEU A 324 -0.02 37.15 0.44
CA LEU A 324 0.03 36.57 1.78
C LEU A 324 0.02 37.62 2.89
N ASP A 325 0.52 38.82 2.61
CA ASP A 325 0.63 39.91 3.60
C ASP A 325 -0.60 40.83 3.63
N GLU A 326 -1.59 40.56 2.76
CA GLU A 326 -2.88 41.24 2.78
C GLU A 326 -3.79 40.70 3.87
N LYS A 327 -4.72 41.56 4.32
CA LYS A 327 -5.72 41.20 5.33
C LYS A 327 -6.71 40.17 4.81
N ILE A 328 -7.14 39.26 5.67
CA ILE A 328 -8.08 38.20 5.29
C ILE A 328 -9.46 38.76 4.89
N THR A 329 -9.82 39.95 5.39
CA THR A 329 -11.04 40.69 5.02
C THR A 329 -11.11 41.12 3.55
N LYS A 330 -9.98 41.08 2.83
CA LYS A 330 -9.95 41.31 1.38
C LYS A 330 -10.47 40.11 0.58
N TYR A 331 -10.35 38.90 1.13
CA TYR A 331 -10.64 37.65 0.42
C TYR A 331 -11.85 36.90 0.98
N LEU A 332 -12.31 37.28 2.18
CA LEU A 332 -13.49 36.70 2.82
C LEU A 332 -14.63 37.72 2.85
N PRO A 333 -15.88 37.27 2.62
CA PRO A 333 -17.04 38.13 2.67
C PRO A 333 -17.37 38.52 4.12
N GLN A 334 -18.14 39.59 4.27
CA GLN A 334 -18.37 40.24 5.56
C GLN A 334 -19.12 39.32 6.55
N GLU A 335 -19.99 38.44 6.07
CA GLU A 335 -20.70 37.45 6.88
C GLU A 335 -19.76 36.45 7.57
N ILE A 336 -18.60 36.16 6.98
CA ILE A 336 -17.57 35.31 7.59
C ILE A 336 -16.73 36.13 8.56
N THR A 337 -16.22 37.28 8.12
CA THR A 337 -15.28 38.05 8.93
C THR A 337 -15.90 38.66 10.19
N LYS A 338 -17.22 38.89 10.22
CA LYS A 338 -17.92 39.37 11.41
C LYS A 338 -17.92 38.35 12.56
N LYS A 339 -17.86 37.05 12.26
CA LYS A 339 -17.78 35.97 13.27
C LYS A 339 -16.36 35.77 13.81
N VAL A 340 -15.38 36.49 13.26
CA VAL A 340 -13.97 36.32 13.59
C VAL A 340 -13.45 37.60 14.22
N THR A 341 -13.34 37.60 15.55
CA THR A 341 -12.76 38.72 16.30
C THR A 341 -11.36 39.05 15.78
N GLY A 342 -11.11 40.30 15.38
CA GLY A 342 -9.81 40.78 14.90
C GLY A 342 -9.46 40.41 13.45
N ALA A 343 -10.42 39.94 12.64
CA ALA A 343 -10.18 39.58 11.23
C ALA A 343 -9.50 40.69 10.41
N GLU A 344 -9.78 41.96 10.70
CA GLU A 344 -9.17 43.13 10.04
C GLU A 344 -7.66 43.30 10.30
N LYS A 345 -7.16 42.65 11.37
CA LYS A 345 -5.74 42.67 11.74
C LYS A 345 -4.97 41.47 11.18
N MET A 346 -5.63 40.36 10.90
CA MET A 346 -5.00 39.11 10.45
C MET A 346 -4.62 39.13 8.97
N THR A 347 -3.42 38.63 8.64
CA THR A 347 -3.00 38.39 7.25
C THR A 347 -3.16 36.93 6.86
N VAL A 348 -3.18 36.63 5.56
CA VAL A 348 -3.20 35.23 5.07
C VAL A 348 -1.97 34.45 5.54
N ARG A 349 -0.80 35.11 5.59
CA ARG A 349 0.45 34.54 6.12
C ARG A 349 0.29 34.11 7.58
N MET A 350 -0.35 34.95 8.40
CA MET A 350 -0.60 34.67 9.81
C MET A 350 -1.50 33.44 10.02
N LEU A 351 -2.44 33.19 9.11
CA LEU A 351 -3.22 31.95 9.13
C LEU A 351 -2.32 30.74 8.84
N LEU A 352 -1.52 30.80 7.76
CA LEU A 352 -0.65 29.71 7.32
C LEU A 352 0.38 29.27 8.36
N ASN A 353 0.94 30.21 9.12
CA ASN A 353 2.00 29.95 10.11
C ASN A 353 1.51 29.95 11.57
N HIS A 354 0.20 29.97 11.80
CA HIS A 354 -0.39 29.95 13.15
C HIS A 354 0.02 31.11 14.07
N THR A 355 0.11 32.32 13.51
CA THR A 355 0.40 33.56 14.28
C THR A 355 -0.78 34.55 14.29
N SER A 356 -1.99 34.11 13.92
CA SER A 356 -3.17 34.97 13.82
C SER A 356 -3.79 35.39 15.15
N GLY A 357 -3.64 34.58 16.20
CA GLY A 357 -4.34 34.78 17.47
C GLY A 357 -5.84 34.50 17.44
N VAL A 358 -6.39 33.96 16.34
CA VAL A 358 -7.81 33.62 16.24
C VAL A 358 -8.19 32.56 17.27
N ALA A 359 -9.41 32.60 17.78
CA ALA A 359 -9.91 31.56 18.67
C ALA A 359 -9.97 30.19 17.97
N GLU A 360 -9.60 29.14 18.69
CA GLU A 360 -9.73 27.74 18.27
C GLU A 360 -11.18 27.27 18.45
N TYR A 361 -11.75 26.58 17.46
CA TYR A 361 -13.12 26.08 17.57
C TYR A 361 -13.17 24.73 18.29
N ASN A 362 -12.15 23.87 18.11
CA ASN A 362 -12.22 22.49 18.55
C ASN A 362 -11.86 22.26 20.03
N ASP A 363 -11.36 23.30 20.71
CA ASP A 363 -11.15 23.31 22.17
C ASP A 363 -12.35 23.89 22.95
N LYS A 364 -13.35 24.42 22.24
CA LYS A 364 -14.52 25.04 22.87
C LYS A 364 -15.38 23.96 23.52
N PRO A 365 -15.73 24.11 24.83
CA PRO A 365 -16.61 23.16 25.51
C PRO A 365 -17.93 22.95 24.76
N ALA A 366 -18.51 24.01 24.19
CA ALA A 366 -19.74 23.93 23.41
C ALA A 366 -19.60 23.02 22.18
N TYR A 367 -18.48 23.11 21.44
CA TYR A 367 -18.22 22.24 20.30
C TYR A 367 -18.03 20.80 20.73
N VAL A 368 -17.16 20.55 21.73
CA VAL A 368 -16.85 19.20 22.22
C VAL A 368 -18.11 18.50 22.73
N THR A 369 -18.93 19.20 23.54
CA THR A 369 -20.20 18.66 24.04
C THR A 369 -21.16 18.36 22.90
N TYR A 370 -21.35 19.29 21.96
CA TYR A 370 -22.25 19.08 20.83
C TYR A 370 -21.83 17.89 19.97
N LEU A 371 -20.53 17.77 19.67
CA LEU A 371 -19.98 16.66 18.88
C LEU A 371 -20.21 15.30 19.56
N LEU A 372 -20.08 15.24 20.89
CA LEU A 372 -20.29 14.00 21.66
C LEU A 372 -21.78 13.64 21.80
N GLU A 373 -22.66 14.62 21.94
CA GLU A 373 -24.13 14.41 22.03
C GLU A 373 -24.77 14.14 20.66
N HIS A 374 -24.18 14.68 19.59
CA HIS A 374 -24.66 14.57 18.22
C HIS A 374 -23.58 14.03 17.26
N PRO A 375 -23.03 12.81 17.49
CA PRO A 375 -21.86 12.29 16.77
C PRO A 375 -22.11 12.01 15.27
N LEU A 376 -23.36 12.11 14.82
CA LEU A 376 -23.75 11.94 13.42
C LEU A 376 -24.20 13.25 12.76
N HIS A 377 -24.05 14.39 13.43
CA HIS A 377 -24.33 15.70 12.85
C HIS A 377 -23.29 16.08 11.80
N LYS A 378 -23.74 16.59 10.65
CA LYS A 378 -22.88 17.07 9.58
C LYS A 378 -22.81 18.59 9.65
N PHE A 379 -21.66 19.13 10.02
CA PHE A 379 -21.42 20.56 10.00
C PHE A 379 -21.20 21.03 8.57
N LYS A 380 -21.66 22.24 8.26
CA LYS A 380 -21.13 23.03 7.17
C LYS A 380 -19.85 23.72 7.65
N PRO A 381 -18.92 24.04 6.75
CA PRO A 381 -17.70 24.78 7.13
C PRO A 381 -17.98 26.05 7.95
N THR A 382 -19.03 26.80 7.61
CA THR A 382 -19.41 28.03 8.31
C THR A 382 -19.93 27.80 9.73
N ASP A 383 -20.39 26.60 10.05
CA ASP A 383 -20.94 26.27 11.37
C ASP A 383 -19.83 26.21 12.42
N TYR A 384 -18.58 25.88 12.02
CA TYR A 384 -17.42 25.91 12.92
C TYR A 384 -17.13 27.33 13.44
N LEU A 385 -17.48 28.35 12.65
CA LEU A 385 -17.30 29.75 13.05
C LEU A 385 -18.26 30.18 14.15
N ASP A 386 -19.40 29.50 14.32
CA ASP A 386 -20.36 29.80 15.38
C ASP A 386 -19.78 29.52 16.78
N PHE A 387 -18.81 28.60 16.89
CA PHE A 387 -18.13 28.30 18.15
C PHE A 387 -17.07 29.34 18.54
N VAL A 388 -16.64 30.18 17.60
CA VAL A 388 -15.65 31.23 17.82
C VAL A 388 -16.24 32.64 17.70
N ASP A 389 -17.52 32.76 17.35
CA ASP A 389 -18.22 34.05 17.27
C ASP A 389 -18.22 34.77 18.63
N GLY A 390 -17.74 36.01 18.64
CA GLY A 390 -17.56 36.81 19.84
C GLY A 390 -16.46 36.32 20.79
N ALA A 391 -15.76 35.22 20.49
CA ALA A 391 -14.64 34.77 21.31
C ALA A 391 -13.47 35.77 21.22
N PRO A 392 -12.77 36.07 22.34
CA PRO A 392 -11.63 36.97 22.31
C PRO A 392 -10.46 36.34 21.54
N LEU A 393 -9.57 37.19 21.04
CA LEU A 393 -8.28 36.76 20.51
C LEU A 393 -7.49 36.02 21.60
N GLN A 394 -6.79 34.96 21.20
CA GLN A 394 -5.87 34.25 22.09
C GLN A 394 -4.60 35.08 22.39
N PHE A 395 -4.24 35.99 21.47
CA PHE A 395 -3.15 36.98 21.54
C PHE A 395 -3.26 37.94 20.35
N GLU A 396 -2.49 39.04 20.34
CA GLU A 396 -2.55 39.97 19.21
C GLU A 396 -1.93 39.35 17.93
N PRO A 397 -2.51 39.56 16.74
CA PRO A 397 -1.99 38.96 15.50
C PRO A 397 -0.52 39.32 15.24
N GLY A 398 0.30 38.29 15.03
CA GLY A 398 1.75 38.37 14.83
C GLY A 398 2.58 38.35 16.12
N GLU A 399 1.98 38.34 17.30
CA GLU A 399 2.71 38.41 18.57
C GLU A 399 3.46 37.12 18.90
N LYS A 400 2.83 35.95 18.66
CA LYS A 400 3.42 34.63 18.95
C LYS A 400 2.82 33.54 18.06
N TYR A 401 3.37 32.34 18.20
CA TYR A 401 2.85 31.12 17.59
C TYR A 401 1.89 30.39 18.54
N LEU A 402 0.75 29.96 18.03
CA LEU A 402 -0.14 28.99 18.68
C LEU A 402 -0.90 28.21 17.62
N TYR A 403 -0.75 26.89 17.63
CA TYR A 403 -1.41 26.01 16.68
C TYR A 403 -2.94 26.12 16.81
N THR A 404 -3.60 26.54 15.72
CA THR A 404 -5.05 26.82 15.67
C THR A 404 -5.64 26.31 14.35
N ASN A 405 -6.63 25.43 14.43
CA ASN A 405 -7.30 24.79 13.29
C ASN A 405 -8.23 25.75 12.57
N THR A 406 -8.89 26.68 13.29
CA THR A 406 -9.68 27.78 12.70
C THR A 406 -8.93 28.53 11.59
N ASN A 407 -7.60 28.65 11.68
CA ASN A 407 -6.80 29.25 10.61
C ASN A 407 -6.96 28.55 9.27
N TYR A 408 -6.97 27.22 9.28
CA TYR A 408 -7.02 26.41 8.06
C TYR A 408 -8.43 26.25 7.49
N GLU A 409 -9.45 26.31 8.35
CA GLU A 409 -10.84 26.49 7.93
C GLU A 409 -11.00 27.83 7.19
N LEU A 410 -10.46 28.93 7.74
CA LEU A 410 -10.48 30.24 7.07
C LEU A 410 -9.68 30.23 5.75
N LEU A 411 -8.53 29.56 5.68
CA LEU A 411 -7.78 29.39 4.44
C LEU A 411 -8.56 28.59 3.39
N ALA A 412 -9.27 27.54 3.80
CA ALA A 412 -10.12 26.78 2.90
C ALA A 412 -11.27 27.63 2.34
N MET A 413 -11.89 28.47 3.19
CA MET A 413 -12.89 29.44 2.76
C MET A 413 -12.31 30.49 1.81
N ILE A 414 -11.11 31.03 2.08
CA ILE A 414 -10.42 31.94 1.14
C ILE A 414 -10.19 31.27 -0.21
N CYS A 415 -9.71 30.02 -0.20
CA CYS A 415 -9.49 29.24 -1.41
C CYS A 415 -10.82 29.03 -2.16
N HIS A 416 -11.90 28.74 -1.44
CA HIS A 416 -13.24 28.60 -2.00
C HIS A 416 -13.71 29.90 -2.67
N GLU A 417 -13.64 31.04 -1.98
CA GLU A 417 -14.06 32.34 -2.54
C GLU A 417 -13.30 32.71 -3.82
N ILE A 418 -11.99 32.40 -3.88
CA ILE A 418 -11.16 32.72 -5.05
C ILE A 418 -11.40 31.76 -6.22
N THR A 419 -11.71 30.48 -5.95
CA THR A 419 -11.71 29.42 -6.97
C THR A 419 -13.10 28.87 -7.30
N GLY A 420 -14.10 29.20 -6.48
CA GLY A 420 -15.44 28.62 -6.46
C GLY A 420 -15.52 27.23 -5.81
N ASP A 421 -14.41 26.52 -5.67
CA ASP A 421 -14.36 25.16 -5.12
C ASP A 421 -12.92 24.78 -4.74
N GLN A 422 -12.60 24.89 -3.46
CA GLN A 422 -11.31 24.55 -2.89
C GLN A 422 -10.96 23.07 -3.05
N ALA A 423 -11.95 22.18 -2.98
CA ALA A 423 -11.72 20.74 -3.07
C ALA A 423 -11.36 20.33 -4.50
N LYS A 424 -12.12 20.83 -5.48
CA LYS A 424 -11.77 20.74 -6.89
C LYS A 424 -10.40 21.37 -7.18
N PHE A 425 -10.09 22.54 -6.63
CA PHE A 425 -8.79 23.16 -6.83
C PHE A 425 -7.64 22.26 -6.36
N VAL A 426 -7.74 21.66 -5.17
CA VAL A 426 -6.76 20.69 -4.65
C VAL A 426 -6.63 19.48 -5.58
N ARG A 427 -7.75 18.90 -6.04
CA ARG A 427 -7.71 17.73 -6.93
C ARG A 427 -7.04 18.04 -8.26
N GLU A 428 -7.38 19.14 -8.92
CA GLU A 428 -6.82 19.49 -10.22
C GLU A 428 -5.33 19.87 -10.12
N ASN A 429 -4.98 20.72 -9.14
CA ASN A 429 -3.64 21.33 -9.08
C ASN A 429 -2.62 20.52 -8.27
N ILE A 430 -3.08 19.56 -7.45
CA ILE A 430 -2.23 18.68 -6.65
C ILE A 430 -2.40 17.22 -7.06
N PHE A 431 -3.61 16.65 -6.91
CA PHE A 431 -3.78 15.20 -7.08
C PHE A 431 -3.54 14.77 -8.53
N LYS A 432 -4.19 15.41 -9.51
CA LYS A 432 -3.98 15.10 -10.92
C LYS A 432 -2.58 15.45 -11.40
N LYS A 433 -2.04 16.61 -10.97
CA LYS A 433 -0.69 17.07 -11.33
C LYS A 433 0.39 16.07 -10.92
N LEU A 434 0.22 15.40 -9.78
CA LEU A 434 1.14 14.37 -9.29
C LEU A 434 0.70 12.93 -9.57
N ASN A 435 -0.42 12.73 -10.28
CA ASN A 435 -1.03 11.43 -10.53
C ASN A 435 -1.27 10.61 -9.24
N LEU A 436 -1.87 11.25 -8.23
CA LEU A 436 -2.29 10.64 -6.97
C LEU A 436 -3.67 9.99 -7.13
N GLN A 437 -3.68 8.78 -7.68
CA GLN A 437 -4.92 8.08 -8.10
C GLN A 437 -5.76 7.56 -6.93
N ASN A 438 -5.19 7.50 -5.73
CA ASN A 438 -5.85 7.03 -4.52
C ASN A 438 -5.83 8.10 -3.43
N SER A 439 -6.03 9.36 -3.83
CA SER A 439 -6.28 10.50 -2.96
C SER A 439 -7.66 11.08 -3.27
N TYR A 440 -8.43 11.36 -2.22
CA TYR A 440 -9.80 11.85 -2.33
C TYR A 440 -10.07 12.93 -1.30
N TYR A 441 -11.00 13.83 -1.61
CA TYR A 441 -11.37 14.96 -0.79
C TYR A 441 -12.88 15.26 -0.85
N TYR A 442 -13.34 16.18 0.01
CA TYR A 442 -14.72 16.54 0.39
C TYR A 442 -15.84 16.29 -0.64
N ASP A 443 -15.63 16.61 -1.92
CA ASP A 443 -16.65 16.55 -2.97
C ASP A 443 -16.49 15.36 -3.94
N ASP A 444 -15.56 14.44 -3.67
CA ASP A 444 -15.44 13.18 -4.40
C ASP A 444 -16.61 12.24 -4.09
N GLU A 445 -17.23 11.70 -5.14
CA GLU A 445 -18.38 10.82 -5.01
C GLU A 445 -18.06 9.61 -4.12
N ASN A 446 -18.85 9.47 -3.05
CA ASN A 446 -18.78 8.37 -2.10
C ASN A 446 -17.36 8.11 -1.54
N TYR A 447 -16.53 9.15 -1.40
CA TYR A 447 -15.13 8.94 -1.07
C TYR A 447 -14.91 8.26 0.28
N LEU A 448 -15.73 8.59 1.28
CA LEU A 448 -15.73 7.97 2.61
C LEU A 448 -16.49 6.62 2.67
N GLY A 449 -17.20 6.24 1.61
CA GLY A 449 -17.84 4.93 1.48
C GLY A 449 -16.96 3.88 0.80
N LYS A 450 -15.73 4.23 0.39
CA LYS A 450 -14.81 3.29 -0.23
C LYS A 450 -14.50 2.13 0.70
N THR A 451 -14.55 0.91 0.17
CA THR A 451 -14.33 -0.33 0.92
C THR A 451 -12.93 -0.43 1.53
N ALA A 452 -11.96 0.21 0.88
CA ALA A 452 -10.56 0.29 1.30
C ALA A 452 -10.30 1.29 2.44
N LEU A 453 -11.27 2.14 2.82
CA LEU A 453 -11.11 3.04 3.96
C LEU A 453 -11.14 2.26 5.27
N VAL A 454 -10.18 2.54 6.15
CA VAL A 454 -10.06 1.91 7.47
C VAL A 454 -11.22 2.29 8.38
N ASN A 455 -11.58 1.37 9.27
CA ASN A 455 -12.36 1.72 10.46
C ASN A 455 -11.45 2.44 11.45
N SER A 456 -12.05 3.31 12.26
CA SER A 456 -11.39 4.16 13.24
C SER A 456 -11.81 3.77 14.64
N TYR A 457 -10.86 3.78 15.58
CA TYR A 457 -11.03 3.33 16.95
C TYR A 457 -10.58 4.40 17.93
N TRP A 458 -11.18 4.43 19.11
CA TRP A 458 -10.78 5.31 20.20
C TRP A 458 -10.87 4.60 21.54
N ASP A 459 -10.19 5.11 22.54
CA ASP A 459 -10.25 4.63 23.93
C ASP A 459 -10.85 5.74 24.78
N ARG A 460 -12.17 5.89 24.69
CA ARG A 460 -12.91 7.02 25.26
C ARG A 460 -12.76 7.11 26.78
N TYR A 461 -12.59 5.97 27.44
CA TYR A 461 -12.49 5.88 28.90
C TYR A 461 -11.05 5.71 29.40
N SER A 462 -10.05 5.75 28.51
CA SER A 462 -8.64 5.59 28.84
C SER A 462 -8.33 4.31 29.62
N ASN A 463 -9.06 3.23 29.34
CA ASN A 463 -8.97 1.96 30.07
C ASN A 463 -8.40 0.82 29.22
N GLY A 464 -7.90 1.13 28.02
CA GLY A 464 -7.36 0.17 27.05
C GLY A 464 -8.44 -0.54 26.23
N ILE A 465 -9.72 -0.20 26.40
CA ILE A 465 -10.82 -0.82 25.67
C ILE A 465 -11.17 0.05 24.46
N LEU A 466 -10.93 -0.51 23.26
CA LEU A 466 -11.19 0.17 22.01
C LEU A 466 -12.68 0.12 21.64
N GLU A 467 -13.25 1.28 21.33
CA GLU A 467 -14.58 1.43 20.76
C GLU A 467 -14.48 1.85 19.28
N ASN A 468 -15.35 1.32 18.43
CA ASN A 468 -15.41 1.73 17.03
C ASN A 468 -16.12 3.09 16.90
N CYS A 469 -15.38 4.12 16.46
CA CYS A 469 -15.89 5.46 16.21
C CYS A 469 -15.98 5.80 14.71
N SER A 470 -15.93 4.80 13.83
CA SER A 470 -15.83 5.00 12.37
C SER A 470 -16.96 5.83 11.77
N LYS A 471 -18.20 5.67 12.26
CA LYS A 471 -19.34 6.48 11.77
C LYS A 471 -19.15 7.96 12.11
N MET A 472 -18.74 8.24 13.34
CA MET A 472 -18.45 9.59 13.82
C MET A 472 -17.25 10.18 13.08
N GLN A 473 -16.14 9.43 12.95
CA GLN A 473 -14.96 9.86 12.18
C GLN A 473 -15.33 10.24 10.75
N LYS A 474 -16.08 9.40 10.04
CA LYS A 474 -16.48 9.69 8.65
C LYS A 474 -17.31 10.96 8.55
N ILE A 475 -18.27 11.15 9.45
CA ILE A 475 -19.14 12.34 9.42
C ILE A 475 -18.35 13.61 9.76
N ASN A 476 -17.45 13.52 10.74
CA ASN A 476 -16.57 14.63 11.11
C ASN A 476 -15.65 15.02 9.94
N VAL A 477 -14.95 14.04 9.35
CA VAL A 477 -14.07 14.26 8.18
C VAL A 477 -14.84 14.75 6.96
N ALA A 478 -16.10 14.33 6.78
CA ALA A 478 -16.96 14.83 5.71
C ALA A 478 -17.37 16.31 5.88
N SER A 479 -17.15 16.90 7.05
CA SER A 479 -17.58 18.25 7.39
C SER A 479 -16.41 19.26 7.37
N MET A 480 -15.21 18.79 7.70
CA MET A 480 -13.99 19.61 7.81
C MET A 480 -13.40 19.98 6.44
N ILE A 481 -12.96 21.23 6.28
CA ILE A 481 -12.30 21.71 5.08
C ILE A 481 -10.96 22.40 5.40
N GLY A 482 -9.87 21.75 5.00
CA GLY A 482 -8.53 22.34 4.95
C GLY A 482 -7.68 22.02 6.16
N ASP A 483 -8.27 21.97 7.36
CA ASP A 483 -7.60 21.47 8.56
C ASP A 483 -7.58 19.93 8.65
N ASP A 484 -8.53 19.26 7.99
CA ASP A 484 -8.67 17.84 7.68
C ASP A 484 -9.52 17.63 6.39
N GLY A 485 -10.00 16.42 6.14
CA GLY A 485 -11.00 16.07 5.13
C GLY A 485 -10.48 15.16 4.01
N ILE A 486 -9.16 15.03 3.86
CA ILE A 486 -8.52 14.21 2.82
C ILE A 486 -8.39 12.76 3.31
N ILE A 487 -8.61 11.81 2.40
CA ILE A 487 -8.16 10.42 2.60
C ILE A 487 -7.26 10.02 1.44
N ALA A 488 -6.19 9.30 1.74
CA ALA A 488 -5.32 8.79 0.70
C ALA A 488 -4.62 7.50 1.12
N THR A 489 -4.00 6.81 0.15
CA THR A 489 -3.08 5.71 0.48
C THR A 489 -1.76 6.25 1.04
N PRO A 490 -1.06 5.49 1.89
CA PRO A 490 0.29 5.83 2.35
C PRO A 490 1.26 6.17 1.20
N ALA A 491 1.14 5.44 0.08
CA ALA A 491 1.92 5.68 -1.12
C ALA A 491 1.66 7.07 -1.72
N ASP A 492 0.42 7.53 -1.77
CA ASP A 492 0.09 8.81 -2.39
C ASP A 492 0.44 10.00 -1.47
N TYR A 493 0.37 9.84 -0.14
CA TYR A 493 0.91 10.83 0.80
C TYR A 493 2.42 11.06 0.62
N THR A 494 3.21 9.98 0.49
CA THR A 494 4.66 10.11 0.27
C THR A 494 4.98 10.73 -1.11
N LYS A 495 4.22 10.38 -2.15
CA LYS A 495 4.35 11.02 -3.47
C LYS A 495 3.98 12.51 -3.45
N PHE A 496 2.95 12.90 -2.71
CA PHE A 496 2.60 14.30 -2.50
C PHE A 496 3.79 15.08 -1.92
N LEU A 497 4.35 14.60 -0.80
CA LEU A 497 5.47 15.26 -0.15
C LEU A 497 6.71 15.31 -1.05
N LYS A 498 7.00 14.23 -1.78
CA LYS A 498 8.05 14.21 -2.80
C LYS A 498 7.82 15.26 -3.88
N GLY A 499 6.61 15.36 -4.41
CA GLY A 499 6.24 16.36 -5.40
C GLY A 499 6.38 17.80 -4.90
N LEU A 500 6.08 18.05 -3.63
CA LEU A 500 6.31 19.34 -2.98
C LEU A 500 7.80 19.70 -2.94
N PHE A 501 8.64 18.81 -2.36
CA PHE A 501 10.06 19.08 -2.19
C PHE A 501 10.86 19.04 -3.50
N GLU A 502 10.37 18.38 -4.54
CA GLU A 502 10.97 18.39 -5.89
C GLU A 502 10.44 19.51 -6.79
N ASN A 503 9.80 20.54 -6.23
CA ASN A 503 9.30 21.71 -6.97
C ASN A 503 8.27 21.37 -8.08
N LYS A 504 7.55 20.26 -7.96
CA LYS A 504 6.48 19.92 -8.92
C LYS A 504 5.19 20.67 -8.61
N LEU A 505 5.00 21.08 -7.35
CA LEU A 505 3.79 21.78 -6.90
C LEU A 505 3.96 23.29 -6.81
N LEU A 506 5.13 23.76 -6.37
CA LEU A 506 5.47 25.16 -6.14
C LEU A 506 6.81 25.49 -6.81
N GLN A 507 6.99 26.76 -7.18
CA GLN A 507 8.28 27.30 -7.60
C GLN A 507 9.28 27.25 -6.43
N PRO A 508 10.59 27.12 -6.71
CA PRO A 508 11.61 27.04 -5.66
C PRO A 508 11.53 28.17 -4.63
N GLN A 509 11.30 29.40 -5.07
CA GLN A 509 11.21 30.59 -4.21
C GLN A 509 9.99 30.53 -3.27
N THR A 510 8.83 30.10 -3.78
CA THR A 510 7.62 29.94 -2.98
C THR A 510 7.76 28.79 -1.98
N ARG A 511 8.43 27.70 -2.37
CA ARG A 511 8.75 26.59 -1.46
C ARG A 511 9.75 27.03 -0.38
N GLU A 512 10.73 27.87 -0.70
CA GLU A 512 11.62 28.46 0.32
C GLU A 512 10.87 29.36 1.29
N GLU A 513 9.91 30.16 0.81
CA GLU A 513 9.00 30.94 1.65
C GLU A 513 8.14 30.04 2.56
N MET A 514 7.66 28.90 2.06
CA MET A 514 6.96 27.89 2.86
C MET A 514 7.80 27.32 4.00
N LEU A 515 9.13 27.25 3.79
CA LEU A 515 10.12 26.73 4.74
C LEU A 515 10.79 27.84 5.56
N TYR A 516 10.24 29.06 5.56
CA TYR A 516 10.63 30.08 6.52
C TYR A 516 9.88 29.83 7.83
N PHE A 517 10.61 29.38 8.85
CA PHE A 517 10.02 28.89 10.10
C PHE A 517 9.99 29.95 11.19
N GLU A 518 8.81 30.17 11.77
CA GLU A 518 8.68 30.79 13.08
C GLU A 518 9.11 29.77 14.14
N LYS A 519 10.18 30.08 14.89
CA LYS A 519 10.69 29.18 15.93
C LYS A 519 9.85 29.34 17.20
N TYR A 520 9.16 28.29 17.62
CA TYR A 520 8.35 28.32 18.86
C TYR A 520 8.95 27.47 19.99
N ASP A 521 9.91 26.59 19.71
CA ASP A 521 10.73 25.91 20.71
C ASP A 521 12.21 26.06 20.30
N LYS A 522 12.97 26.81 21.11
CA LYS A 522 14.39 27.08 20.84
C LYS A 522 15.29 25.88 21.15
N GLU A 523 14.88 24.98 22.05
CA GLU A 523 15.70 23.85 22.50
C GLU A 523 15.60 22.67 21.53
N LYS A 524 14.42 22.43 20.97
CA LYS A 524 14.19 21.34 20.00
C LYS A 524 14.28 21.78 18.54
N GLU A 525 14.60 23.06 18.32
CA GLU A 525 14.56 23.74 17.01
C GLU A 525 13.24 23.49 16.26
N TYR A 526 12.12 23.40 16.99
CA TYR A 526 10.82 23.27 16.35
C TYR A 526 10.46 24.59 15.68
N GLY A 527 10.14 24.46 14.40
CA GLY A 527 9.67 25.55 13.58
C GLY A 527 8.36 25.19 12.91
N TYR A 528 7.47 26.17 12.76
CA TYR A 528 6.31 26.04 11.89
C TYR A 528 6.41 27.08 10.77
N GLY A 529 6.38 26.60 9.53
CA GLY A 529 6.44 27.41 8.32
C GLY A 529 5.03 27.71 7.81
N LEU A 530 4.84 27.72 6.50
CA LEU A 530 3.51 27.87 5.91
C LEU A 530 2.89 26.47 5.72
N GLY A 531 2.27 25.93 6.77
CA GLY A 531 1.59 24.62 6.73
C GLY A 531 2.50 23.40 6.75
N ILE A 532 3.72 23.56 7.25
CA ILE A 532 4.70 22.48 7.42
C ILE A 532 5.56 22.74 8.64
N SER A 533 5.82 21.70 9.43
CA SER A 533 6.71 21.75 10.57
C SER A 533 8.14 21.36 10.20
N SER A 534 9.08 21.84 11.00
CA SER A 534 10.49 21.46 11.00
C SER A 534 10.89 21.03 12.40
N GLU A 535 11.62 19.93 12.51
CA GLU A 535 12.15 19.42 13.78
C GLU A 535 13.49 18.70 13.59
N LEU A 536 14.26 18.55 14.66
CA LEU A 536 15.44 17.69 14.69
C LEU A 536 15.09 16.32 15.27
N HIS A 537 15.35 15.25 14.51
CA HIS A 537 15.35 13.89 15.02
C HIS A 537 16.78 13.36 15.06
N LYS A 538 17.34 13.18 16.26
CA LYS A 538 18.74 12.72 16.46
C LYS A 538 19.78 13.50 15.64
N GLY A 539 19.60 14.81 15.53
CA GLY A 539 20.48 15.71 14.77
C GLY A 539 20.18 15.80 13.27
N PHE A 540 19.27 14.98 12.74
CA PHE A 540 18.80 15.09 11.36
C PHE A 540 17.54 15.95 11.27
N ARG A 541 17.56 16.94 10.38
CA ARG A 541 16.40 17.77 10.09
C ARG A 541 15.30 16.92 9.44
N LYS A 542 14.07 17.06 9.95
CA LYS A 542 12.86 16.48 9.37
C LYS A 542 11.87 17.60 9.06
N TYR A 543 11.25 17.52 7.89
CA TYR A 543 10.13 18.39 7.52
C TYR A 543 8.86 17.57 7.36
N GLY A 544 7.71 18.10 7.75
CA GLY A 544 6.47 17.34 7.62
C GLY A 544 5.28 17.93 8.34
N HIS A 545 4.34 17.08 8.69
CA HIS A 545 3.22 17.43 9.55
C HIS A 545 2.70 16.17 10.25
N SER A 546 2.38 16.27 11.54
CA SER A 546 1.65 15.22 12.26
C SER A 546 0.15 15.40 12.13
N GLY A 547 -0.61 14.36 12.35
CA GLY A 547 -2.05 14.36 12.21
C GLY A 547 -2.68 13.60 13.36
N GLY A 548 -3.65 14.21 14.02
CA GLY A 548 -4.39 13.57 15.11
C GLY A 548 -5.85 13.95 15.06
N GLY A 549 -6.70 12.98 15.43
CA GLY A 549 -8.13 13.19 15.57
C GLY A 549 -8.79 12.11 16.42
N ILE A 550 -10.12 12.09 16.41
CA ILE A 550 -10.91 11.26 17.33
C ILE A 550 -10.73 9.77 17.13
N GLY A 551 -10.33 9.31 15.93
CA GLY A 551 -10.26 7.88 15.62
C GLY A 551 -9.08 7.46 14.74
N SER A 552 -8.17 8.38 14.41
CA SER A 552 -6.96 8.08 13.65
C SER A 552 -5.83 9.05 13.95
N GLY A 553 -4.60 8.60 13.72
CA GLY A 553 -3.40 9.40 13.83
C GLY A 553 -2.46 9.12 12.66
N CYS A 554 -1.66 10.10 12.25
CA CYS A 554 -0.69 9.92 11.18
C CYS A 554 0.49 10.89 11.28
N TYR A 555 1.55 10.59 10.52
CA TYR A 555 2.73 11.43 10.37
C TYR A 555 3.16 11.39 8.92
N LEU A 556 3.30 12.56 8.30
CA LEU A 556 3.91 12.74 6.99
C LEU A 556 5.27 13.43 7.20
N GLY A 557 6.36 12.89 6.65
CA GLY A 557 7.67 13.48 6.87
C GLY A 557 8.71 13.21 5.79
N TYR A 558 9.75 14.05 5.78
CA TYR A 558 10.87 14.03 4.85
C TYR A 558 12.18 14.28 5.59
N PHE A 559 13.14 13.37 5.41
CA PHE A 559 14.53 13.52 5.82
C PHE A 559 15.38 13.93 4.61
N PRO A 560 15.85 15.20 4.52
CA PRO A 560 16.59 15.68 3.36
C PRO A 560 17.96 15.01 3.17
N HIS A 561 18.66 14.70 4.26
CA HIS A 561 20.04 14.20 4.20
C HIS A 561 20.17 12.87 3.45
N ASN A 562 19.15 12.01 3.52
CA ASN A 562 19.09 10.72 2.84
C ASN A 562 17.93 10.62 1.83
N LYS A 563 17.26 11.75 1.55
CA LYS A 563 16.09 11.87 0.65
C LYS A 563 14.95 10.89 0.95
N THR A 564 14.67 10.63 2.23
CA THR A 564 13.62 9.69 2.63
C THR A 564 12.32 10.41 2.94
N TYR A 565 11.29 10.16 2.13
CA TYR A 565 9.90 10.55 2.38
C TYR A 565 9.17 9.39 3.05
N PHE A 566 8.34 9.68 4.03
CA PHE A 566 7.60 8.63 4.72
C PHE A 566 6.22 9.09 5.16
N PHE A 567 5.34 8.12 5.33
CA PHE A 567 4.03 8.30 5.94
C PHE A 567 3.77 7.17 6.92
N ILE A 568 3.30 7.49 8.12
CA ILE A 568 2.86 6.54 9.14
C ILE A 568 1.39 6.85 9.42
N ALA A 569 0.53 5.85 9.52
CA ALA A 569 -0.84 6.01 9.97
C ALA A 569 -1.24 4.88 10.91
N ILE A 570 -2.02 5.23 11.91
CA ILE A 570 -2.69 4.31 12.83
C ILE A 570 -4.18 4.59 12.80
N ASN A 571 -4.99 3.55 12.94
CA ASN A 571 -6.45 3.70 13.05
C ASN A 571 -6.93 3.77 14.50
N LEU A 572 -6.09 4.35 15.36
CA LEU A 572 -6.39 4.71 16.74
C LEU A 572 -6.41 6.24 16.85
N GLY A 573 -7.46 6.78 17.46
CA GLY A 573 -7.58 8.21 17.74
C GLY A 573 -6.51 8.69 18.70
N THR A 574 -6.09 9.94 18.56
CA THR A 574 -5.04 10.57 19.38
C THR A 574 -5.55 11.76 20.20
N SER A 575 -6.82 12.15 20.01
CA SER A 575 -7.43 13.28 20.74
C SER A 575 -7.84 12.93 22.18
N VAL A 576 -8.02 11.64 22.49
CA VAL A 576 -8.33 11.15 23.84
C VAL A 576 -7.19 10.27 24.29
N TYR A 577 -6.70 10.45 25.51
CA TYR A 577 -5.62 9.63 26.06
C TYR A 577 -5.98 8.15 26.03
N SER A 578 -5.04 7.32 25.58
CA SER A 578 -5.09 5.87 25.74
C SER A 578 -3.78 5.39 26.38
N PRO A 579 -3.81 4.42 27.31
CA PRO A 579 -2.60 3.74 27.76
C PRO A 579 -1.78 3.13 26.61
N LEU A 580 -2.40 2.86 25.45
CA LEU A 580 -1.72 2.35 24.25
C LEU A 580 -0.80 3.40 23.57
N PHE A 581 -0.90 4.68 23.91
CA PHE A 581 -0.08 5.72 23.28
C PHE A 581 1.38 5.66 23.66
N LYS A 582 1.72 5.28 24.89
CA LYS A 582 3.13 5.21 25.30
C LYS A 582 3.94 4.30 24.38
N ASP A 583 3.35 3.18 23.98
CA ASP A 583 3.95 2.24 23.06
C ASP A 583 3.93 2.77 21.62
N THR A 584 2.86 3.48 21.23
CA THR A 584 2.72 4.12 19.92
C THR A 584 3.74 5.24 19.70
N GLU A 585 4.00 6.10 20.69
CA GLU A 585 5.03 7.14 20.61
C GLU A 585 6.41 6.53 20.42
N LYS A 586 6.73 5.50 21.22
CA LYS A 586 7.96 4.73 21.07
C LYS A 586 8.07 4.10 19.68
N MET A 587 6.99 3.54 19.14
CA MET A 587 6.96 3.00 17.78
C MET A 587 7.31 4.05 16.75
N ILE A 588 6.73 5.24 16.86
CA ILE A 588 6.96 6.35 15.93
C ILE A 588 8.43 6.78 15.99
N ASP A 589 9.02 6.88 17.18
CA ASP A 589 10.44 7.18 17.35
C ASP A 589 11.34 6.08 16.75
N ASP A 590 11.05 4.80 17.02
CA ASP A 590 11.79 3.66 16.45
C ASP A 590 11.70 3.64 14.91
N LEU A 591 10.56 4.07 14.34
CA LEU A 591 10.36 4.22 12.90
C LEU A 591 11.17 5.39 12.36
N PHE A 592 11.15 6.55 13.02
CA PHE A 592 11.96 7.70 12.63
C PHE A 592 13.46 7.38 12.66
N ASP A 593 13.92 6.62 13.66
CA ASP A 593 15.28 6.09 13.70
C ASP A 593 15.60 5.26 12.45
N ALA A 594 14.70 4.32 12.10
CA ALA A 594 14.89 3.48 10.92
C ALA A 594 14.87 4.28 9.60
N PHE A 595 14.19 5.42 9.55
CA PHE A 595 14.13 6.30 8.37
C PHE A 595 15.29 7.29 8.30
N ALA A 596 15.85 7.70 9.44
CA ALA A 596 16.94 8.67 9.54
C ALA A 596 18.32 8.02 9.35
N GLU A 597 18.50 6.77 9.82
CA GLU A 597 19.62 5.91 9.43
C GLU A 597 19.70 5.75 7.89
#